data_AF-A0A820IPT6-F1
#
_entry.id   AF-A0A820IPT6-F1
#
_cell.length_a   1.000
_cell.length_b   1.000
_cell.length_c   1.000
_cell.angle_alpha   90.00
_cell.angle_beta   90.00
_cell.angle_gamma   90.00
#
_symmetry.space_group_name_H-M   'P 1'
#
loop_
_entity.id
_entity.type
_entity.pdbx_description
1 polymer ?
#
loop_
_entity_poly.entity_id
_entity_poly.type
_entity_poly.pdbx_seq_one_letter_code
_entity_poly.pdbx_strand_id
1 'polypeptide(L)'
;MRLRTILNCVWTRFVVRPRFKVLGAIILIFFIITLVKVNSKVDRPLDKHNGPKTNAKTRQQSPNEFLYESIRIEDAMNHLNELQLIAKVSNGTRAIGTPGFNATLDYITNYLSDNTNYKVTKSFFSVIGFALTNDPVLISSNNGITRNYTYSTEFSTADFYHVAYSASVNITDFTQLTAVPNGGCSDDDWQETNPSPADRVALVRRGICSFRRKIALATKYNVKAVLLYNDGISPDRVSPIEISFTQENTMPILFLSFTVGQALLNSTQNAPRNTR
;
A
#
# COMPACT_ATOMS: atom_id res chain seq x y z
N MET A 1 -3.76 -31.45 -7.57
CA MET A 1 -4.61 -30.60 -6.70
C MET A 1 -5.40 -29.60 -7.53
N ARG A 2 -6.64 -29.30 -7.15
CA ARG A 2 -7.45 -28.24 -7.75
C ARG A 2 -8.01 -27.28 -6.69
N LEU A 3 -8.36 -26.05 -7.08
CA LEU A 3 -8.87 -24.98 -6.21
C LEU A 3 -10.17 -24.37 -6.74
N ARG A 4 -11.08 -24.00 -5.83
CA ARG A 4 -12.22 -23.11 -6.07
C ARG A 4 -12.06 -21.89 -5.17
N THR A 5 -12.34 -20.71 -5.72
CA THR A 5 -12.20 -19.44 -5.00
C THR A 5 -13.34 -18.49 -5.37
N ILE A 6 -13.90 -17.85 -4.35
CA ILE A 6 -14.83 -16.75 -4.50
C ILE A 6 -14.18 -15.54 -3.84
N LEU A 7 -13.88 -14.52 -4.65
CA LEU A 7 -13.48 -13.20 -4.17
C LEU A 7 -14.41 -12.18 -4.81
N ASN A 8 -15.31 -11.64 -3.98
CA ASN A 8 -16.27 -10.62 -4.41
C ASN A 8 -15.82 -9.27 -3.85
N CYS A 9 -15.21 -8.46 -4.70
CA CYS A 9 -14.86 -7.08 -4.38
C CYS A 9 -15.88 -6.13 -5.03
N VAL A 10 -16.26 -5.07 -4.30
CA VAL A 10 -17.03 -3.96 -4.86
C VAL A 10 -16.14 -2.73 -4.92
N TRP A 11 -16.21 -2.06 -6.07
CA TRP A 11 -15.51 -0.82 -6.34
C TRP A 11 -16.47 0.34 -6.07
N THR A 12 -16.28 1.03 -4.96
CA THR A 12 -17.11 2.20 -4.65
C THR A 12 -16.32 3.46 -4.97
N ARG A 13 -16.83 4.26 -5.90
CA ARG A 13 -16.23 5.54 -6.28
C ARG A 13 -16.69 6.60 -5.28
N PHE A 14 -15.79 7.05 -4.42
CA PHE A 14 -16.06 8.18 -3.54
C PHE A 14 -15.51 9.46 -4.17
N VAL A 15 -16.38 10.44 -4.35
CA VAL A 15 -15.95 11.80 -4.69
C VAL A 15 -15.84 12.57 -3.38
N VAL A 16 -14.63 12.98 -3.03
CA VAL A 16 -14.42 13.89 -1.89
C VAL A 16 -14.91 15.27 -2.33
N ARG A 17 -16.16 15.63 -2.01
CA ARG A 17 -16.70 16.99 -2.18
C ARG A 17 -17.22 17.55 -0.86
N PRO A 18 -16.85 18.78 -0.47
CA PRO A 18 -17.56 19.47 0.60
C PRO A 18 -18.93 19.92 0.09
N ARG A 19 -19.94 19.86 0.96
CA ARG A 19 -21.26 20.44 0.68
C ARG A 19 -21.18 21.97 0.79
N PHE A 20 -21.11 22.71 -0.32
CA PHE A 20 -21.46 24.14 -0.31
C PHE A 20 -22.19 24.59 -1.58
N LYS A 21 -23.22 25.42 -1.37
CA LYS A 21 -24.04 26.10 -2.38
C LYS A 21 -23.19 27.17 -3.08
N VAL A 22 -23.23 27.19 -4.40
CA VAL A 22 -22.44 28.10 -5.24
C VAL A 22 -23.17 29.44 -5.38
N LEU A 23 -22.47 30.54 -5.08
CA LEU A 23 -22.75 31.85 -5.68
C LEU A 23 -21.42 32.37 -6.24
N GLY A 24 -21.39 32.65 -7.55
CA GLY A 24 -20.16 32.85 -8.30
C GLY A 24 -19.57 34.25 -8.23
N ALA A 25 -18.29 34.36 -8.59
CA ALA A 25 -17.69 35.58 -9.13
C ALA A 25 -16.41 35.23 -9.93
N ILE A 26 -16.25 35.91 -11.06
CA ILE A 26 -15.20 35.77 -12.08
C ILE A 26 -13.93 36.51 -11.64
N ILE A 27 -12.74 35.95 -11.87
CA ILE A 27 -11.44 36.58 -11.56
C ILE A 27 -10.62 36.75 -12.85
N LEU A 28 -10.14 37.99 -13.09
CA LEU A 28 -9.13 38.33 -14.11
C LEU A 28 -7.74 38.33 -13.46
N ILE A 29 -6.72 37.82 -14.16
CA ILE A 29 -5.33 37.68 -13.66
C ILE A 29 -4.37 38.45 -14.56
N PHE A 30 -3.43 39.20 -13.96
CA PHE A 30 -2.21 39.68 -14.60
C PHE A 30 -0.98 39.06 -13.93
N PHE A 31 -0.01 38.63 -14.74
CA PHE A 31 1.25 38.01 -14.33
C PHE A 31 2.41 38.99 -14.56
N ILE A 32 3.36 39.06 -13.61
CA ILE A 32 4.71 39.59 -13.85
C ILE A 32 5.72 38.60 -13.24
N ILE A 33 6.71 38.22 -14.05
CA ILE A 33 7.81 37.31 -13.72
C ILE A 33 9.10 38.13 -13.63
N THR A 34 9.95 37.84 -12.64
CA THR A 34 11.37 38.22 -12.69
C THR A 34 12.26 37.06 -12.27
N LEU A 35 13.23 36.76 -13.13
CA LEU A 35 14.31 35.77 -12.99
C LEU A 35 15.51 36.36 -12.25
N VAL A 36 16.19 35.56 -11.42
CA VAL A 36 17.55 35.87 -10.94
C VAL A 36 18.46 34.65 -11.13
N LYS A 37 19.69 34.94 -11.56
CA LYS A 37 20.76 34.02 -11.99
C LYS A 37 21.69 33.73 -10.80
N VAL A 38 22.00 32.45 -10.56
CA VAL A 38 22.93 32.01 -9.50
C VAL A 38 24.30 31.70 -10.12
N ASN A 39 25.39 32.09 -9.46
CA ASN A 39 26.73 31.62 -9.79
C ASN A 39 27.41 31.03 -8.56
N SER A 40 28.03 29.87 -8.75
CA SER A 40 28.61 29.00 -7.74
C SER A 40 30.13 29.07 -7.75
N LYS A 41 30.76 29.16 -6.57
CA LYS A 41 32.04 28.51 -6.24
C LYS A 41 32.32 28.62 -4.74
N VAL A 42 32.58 27.48 -4.10
CA VAL A 42 33.01 27.39 -2.69
C VAL A 42 34.22 26.47 -2.65
N ASP A 43 35.37 27.02 -2.30
CA ASP A 43 36.53 26.27 -1.83
C ASP A 43 36.83 26.72 -0.39
N ARG A 44 37.03 25.77 0.51
CA ARG A 44 37.44 26.00 1.92
C ARG A 44 38.75 25.29 2.19
N PRO A 45 39.61 25.88 3.03
CA PRO A 45 40.28 25.10 4.07
C PRO A 45 40.00 25.65 5.48
N LEU A 46 40.04 24.73 6.44
CA LEU A 46 39.87 24.92 7.88
C LEU A 46 41.13 25.54 8.50
N ASP A 47 40.98 26.52 9.39
CA ASP A 47 41.97 26.79 10.43
C ASP A 47 41.30 27.15 11.77
N LYS A 48 41.81 26.54 12.84
CA LYS A 48 41.45 26.81 14.24
C LYS A 48 42.49 27.78 14.81
N HIS A 49 42.07 28.91 15.42
CA HIS A 49 42.67 29.40 16.67
C HIS A 49 41.92 30.59 17.32
N ASN A 50 41.58 30.38 18.59
CA ASN A 50 41.53 31.27 19.77
C ASN A 50 41.45 32.81 19.63
N GLY A 51 40.31 33.36 20.10
CA GLY A 51 40.12 34.58 20.92
C GLY A 51 40.68 35.93 20.44
N PRO A 52 39.87 37.01 20.43
CA PRO A 52 39.58 37.73 21.68
C PRO A 52 38.12 38.16 21.88
N LYS A 53 37.77 38.41 23.15
CA LYS A 53 36.49 38.98 23.59
C LYS A 53 36.29 40.37 22.98
N THR A 54 35.29 40.51 22.13
CA THR A 54 34.76 41.83 21.74
C THR A 54 33.25 41.77 21.54
N ASN A 55 32.56 42.62 22.30
CA ASN A 55 31.27 43.27 22.09
C ASN A 55 30.22 42.53 21.26
N ALA A 56 29.04 42.35 21.87
CA ALA A 56 27.79 41.92 21.27
C ALA A 56 27.46 42.71 20.00
N LYS A 57 28.03 42.29 18.87
CA LYS A 57 27.51 42.55 17.54
C LYS A 57 26.53 41.44 17.27
N THR A 58 25.28 41.82 17.04
CA THR A 58 24.18 41.02 16.51
C THR A 58 24.72 39.97 15.56
N ARG A 59 24.83 38.72 16.04
CA ARG A 59 25.17 37.57 15.20
C ARG A 59 23.95 37.40 14.30
N GLN A 60 24.01 37.91 13.07
CA GLN A 60 23.03 37.56 12.05
C GLN A 60 23.16 36.05 11.84
N GLN A 61 22.30 35.28 12.53
CA GLN A 61 22.17 33.85 12.35
C GLN A 61 21.91 33.59 10.87
N SER A 62 22.62 32.62 10.30
CA SER A 62 22.34 32.22 8.93
C SER A 62 20.88 31.72 8.84
N PRO A 63 20.17 31.93 7.73
CA PRO A 63 18.76 31.55 7.60
C PRO A 63 18.47 30.09 7.96
N ASN A 64 19.47 29.20 7.83
CA ASN A 64 19.36 27.79 8.19
C ASN A 64 19.45 27.55 9.70
N GLU A 65 20.32 28.27 10.43
CA GLU A 65 20.48 28.14 11.90
C GLU A 65 19.19 28.61 12.61
N PHE A 66 18.57 29.67 12.09
CA PHE A 66 17.27 30.17 12.55
C PHE A 66 16.13 29.16 12.33
N LEU A 67 16.12 28.43 11.21
CA LEU A 67 15.08 27.44 10.94
C LEU A 67 15.15 26.25 11.90
N TYR A 68 16.34 25.71 12.16
CA TYR A 68 16.49 24.59 13.10
C TYR A 68 16.11 24.98 14.53
N GLU A 69 16.49 26.18 14.97
CA GLU A 69 16.13 26.69 16.30
C GLU A 69 14.65 27.03 16.45
N SER A 70 13.95 27.32 15.34
CA SER A 70 12.51 27.63 15.34
C SER A 70 11.61 26.40 15.48
N ILE A 71 12.13 25.19 15.27
CA ILE A 71 11.35 23.95 15.38
C ILE A 71 11.30 23.52 16.84
N ARG A 72 10.10 23.54 17.45
CA ARG A 72 9.89 23.16 18.85
C ARG A 72 9.11 21.86 18.95
N ILE A 73 9.56 20.97 19.83
CA ILE A 73 8.88 19.70 20.11
C ILE A 73 7.46 19.95 20.66
N GLU A 74 7.31 20.97 21.51
CA GLU A 74 6.03 21.32 22.12
C GLU A 74 4.98 21.70 21.06
N ASP A 75 5.36 22.49 20.06
CA ASP A 75 4.46 22.88 18.96
C ASP A 75 4.03 21.65 18.15
N ALA A 76 4.97 20.76 17.82
CA ALA A 76 4.66 19.51 17.13
C ALA A 76 3.71 18.62 17.95
N MET A 77 3.94 18.50 19.26
CA MET A 77 3.10 17.71 20.16
C MET A 77 1.68 18.29 20.30
N ASN A 78 1.53 19.62 20.31
CA ASN A 78 0.23 20.27 20.31
C ASN A 78 -0.59 19.89 19.09
N HIS A 79 0.00 19.93 17.89
CA HIS A 79 -0.66 19.49 16.67
C HIS A 79 -1.01 18.00 16.69
N LEU A 80 -0.10 17.14 17.17
CA LEU A 80 -0.37 15.70 17.27
C LEU A 80 -1.53 15.40 18.23
N ASN A 81 -1.60 16.11 19.36
CA ASN A 81 -2.70 15.98 20.32
C ASN A 81 -4.04 16.38 19.69
N GLU A 82 -4.09 17.50 18.96
CA GLU A 82 -5.31 17.95 18.30
C GLU A 82 -5.77 16.97 17.20
N LEU A 83 -4.83 16.49 16.37
CA LEU A 83 -5.13 15.46 15.38
C LEU A 83 -5.60 14.16 16.03
N GLN A 84 -5.08 13.80 17.20
CA GLN A 84 -5.54 12.63 17.94
C GLN A 84 -6.93 12.84 18.56
N LEU A 85 -7.25 14.06 19.04
CA LEU A 85 -8.58 14.42 19.52
C LEU A 85 -9.61 14.34 18.40
N ILE A 86 -9.31 14.90 17.23
CA ILE A 86 -10.15 14.81 16.03
C ILE A 86 -10.47 13.34 15.71
N ALA A 87 -9.47 12.46 15.75
CA ALA A 87 -9.70 11.02 15.56
C ALA A 87 -10.64 10.45 16.62
N LYS A 88 -10.38 10.72 17.91
CA LYS A 88 -11.15 10.19 19.05
C LYS A 88 -12.63 10.57 18.96
N VAL A 89 -12.94 11.83 18.65
CA VAL A 89 -14.34 12.30 18.52
C VAL A 89 -15.00 11.86 17.20
N SER A 90 -14.22 11.32 16.27
CA SER A 90 -14.66 10.84 14.94
C SER A 90 -14.58 9.32 14.82
N ASN A 91 -15.10 8.58 15.81
CA ASN A 91 -15.10 7.12 15.86
C ASN A 91 -13.69 6.49 15.77
N GLY A 92 -12.68 7.17 16.29
CA GLY A 92 -11.31 6.69 16.34
C GLY A 92 -10.53 6.78 15.01
N THR A 93 -11.02 7.48 13.99
CA THR A 93 -10.37 7.50 12.66
C THR A 93 -10.32 8.88 12.02
N ARG A 94 -9.30 9.10 11.17
CA ARG A 94 -9.15 10.23 10.24
C ARG A 94 -9.03 9.77 8.79
N ALA A 95 -9.46 8.54 8.50
CA ALA A 95 -9.39 7.95 7.17
C ALA A 95 -10.23 8.74 6.15
N ILE A 96 -9.81 8.71 4.89
CA ILE A 96 -10.51 9.40 3.80
C ILE A 96 -12.01 9.07 3.77
N GLY A 97 -12.85 10.08 3.50
CA GLY A 97 -14.31 9.91 3.45
C GLY A 97 -15.01 9.84 4.81
N THR A 98 -14.27 9.95 5.92
CA THR A 98 -14.85 9.99 7.28
C THR A 98 -15.07 11.42 7.78
N PRO A 99 -15.92 11.64 8.80
CA PRO A 99 -16.01 12.95 9.47
C PRO A 99 -14.66 13.45 10.00
N GLY A 100 -13.81 12.55 10.51
CA GLY A 100 -12.49 12.88 11.03
C GLY A 100 -11.53 13.40 9.95
N PHE A 101 -11.63 12.92 8.71
CA PHE A 101 -10.88 13.47 7.58
C PHE A 101 -11.28 14.92 7.29
N ASN A 102 -12.59 15.22 7.25
CA ASN A 102 -13.06 16.58 7.02
C ASN A 102 -12.63 17.53 8.15
N ALA A 103 -12.79 17.12 9.40
CA ALA A 103 -12.37 17.92 10.55
C ALA A 103 -10.84 18.15 10.58
N THR A 104 -10.05 17.14 10.17
CA THR A 104 -8.60 17.29 10.00
C THR A 104 -8.26 18.33 8.94
N LEU A 105 -8.94 18.27 7.79
CA LEU A 105 -8.71 19.21 6.70
C LEU A 105 -9.05 20.63 7.15
N ASP A 106 -10.16 20.82 7.85
CA ASP A 106 -10.59 22.12 8.37
C ASP A 106 -9.61 22.65 9.41
N TYR A 107 -9.15 21.82 10.35
CA TYR A 107 -8.11 22.19 11.32
C TYR A 107 -6.86 22.72 10.64
N ILE A 108 -6.30 21.96 9.68
CA ILE A 108 -5.09 22.35 8.97
C ILE A 108 -5.32 23.64 8.17
N THR A 109 -6.43 23.74 7.44
CA THR A 109 -6.67 24.92 6.60
C THR A 109 -6.94 26.17 7.42
N ASN A 110 -7.67 26.07 8.53
CA ASN A 110 -7.93 27.20 9.40
C ASN A 110 -6.64 27.63 10.11
N TYR A 111 -5.90 26.69 10.70
CA TYR A 111 -4.64 27.01 11.37
C TYR A 111 -3.66 27.73 10.44
N LEU A 112 -3.47 27.24 9.20
CA LEU A 112 -2.59 27.89 8.23
C LEU A 112 -3.12 29.27 7.81
N SER A 113 -4.42 29.43 7.62
CA SER A 113 -5.01 30.71 7.23
C SER A 113 -4.93 31.75 8.34
N ASP A 114 -5.08 31.33 9.59
CA ASP A 114 -5.13 32.21 10.76
C ASP A 114 -3.73 32.60 11.26
N ASN A 115 -2.73 31.74 11.06
CA ASN A 115 -1.40 31.90 11.67
C ASN A 115 -0.26 32.13 10.66
N THR A 116 -0.55 32.14 9.36
CA THR A 116 0.47 32.33 8.32
C THR A 116 -0.04 33.23 7.19
N ASN A 117 0.85 33.63 6.29
CA ASN A 117 0.52 34.33 5.05
C ASN A 117 0.37 33.37 3.86
N TYR A 118 0.23 32.06 4.09
CA TYR A 118 0.10 31.09 3.01
C TYR A 118 -1.24 31.20 2.30
N LYS A 119 -1.20 31.10 0.98
CA LYS A 119 -2.40 30.95 0.15
C LYS A 119 -2.79 29.47 0.10
N VAL A 120 -3.78 29.07 0.89
CA VAL A 120 -4.24 27.69 0.99
C VAL A 120 -5.25 27.37 -0.11
N THR A 121 -5.01 26.30 -0.88
CA THR A 121 -5.94 25.78 -1.90
C THR A 121 -6.24 24.31 -1.66
N LYS A 122 -7.53 23.94 -1.71
CA LYS A 122 -7.98 22.53 -1.63
C LYS A 122 -8.11 21.98 -3.05
N SER A 123 -7.31 20.96 -3.39
CA SER A 123 -7.41 20.22 -4.65
C SER A 123 -8.19 18.92 -4.45
N PHE A 124 -9.19 18.68 -5.28
CA PHE A 124 -10.07 17.53 -5.17
C PHE A 124 -9.72 16.49 -6.23
N PHE A 125 -9.72 15.23 -5.83
CA PHE A 125 -9.56 14.09 -6.71
C PHE A 125 -10.46 12.94 -6.25
N SER A 126 -10.79 12.05 -7.18
CA SER A 126 -11.56 10.85 -6.84
C SER A 126 -10.63 9.79 -6.27
N VAL A 127 -11.08 9.10 -5.23
CA VAL A 127 -10.43 7.90 -4.73
C VAL A 127 -11.39 6.75 -4.90
N ILE A 128 -10.93 5.67 -5.50
CA ILE A 128 -11.69 4.44 -5.59
C ILE A 128 -11.36 3.65 -4.32
N GLY A 129 -12.36 3.45 -3.47
CA GLY A 129 -12.21 2.62 -2.29
C GLY A 129 -12.21 1.15 -2.66
N PHE A 130 -11.44 0.36 -1.92
CA PHE A 130 -11.55 -1.09 -1.94
C PHE A 130 -12.40 -1.53 -0.75
N ALA A 131 -13.42 -2.35 -1.01
CA ALA A 131 -14.16 -3.04 0.03
C ALA A 131 -14.52 -4.45 -0.44
N LEU A 132 -14.46 -5.40 0.49
CA LEU A 132 -15.03 -6.72 0.28
C LEU A 132 -16.54 -6.62 0.32
N THR A 133 -17.21 -7.26 -0.64
CA THR A 133 -18.67 -7.41 -0.62
C THR A 133 -19.09 -8.56 0.27
N ASN A 134 -18.27 -9.60 0.32
CA ASN A 134 -18.41 -10.77 1.16
C ASN A 134 -17.01 -11.26 1.52
N ASP A 135 -16.91 -12.03 2.60
CA ASP A 135 -15.66 -12.70 2.95
C ASP A 135 -15.20 -13.61 1.81
N PRO A 136 -13.90 -13.61 1.47
CA PRO A 136 -13.38 -14.48 0.44
C PRO A 136 -13.43 -15.94 0.87
N VAL A 137 -13.61 -16.82 -0.11
CA VAL A 137 -13.65 -18.27 0.10
C VAL A 137 -12.52 -18.90 -0.67
N LEU A 138 -11.75 -19.76 -0.01
CA LEU A 138 -10.72 -20.60 -0.63
C LEU A 138 -10.97 -22.05 -0.25
N ILE A 139 -11.07 -22.91 -1.27
CA ILE A 139 -11.30 -24.35 -1.10
C ILE A 139 -10.33 -25.09 -2.01
N SER A 140 -9.61 -26.07 -1.47
CA SER A 140 -8.80 -26.99 -2.26
C SER A 140 -9.42 -28.37 -2.31
N SER A 141 -9.10 -29.13 -3.36
CA SER A 141 -9.41 -30.55 -3.48
C SER A 141 -8.17 -31.33 -3.93
N ASN A 142 -7.85 -32.39 -3.19
CA ASN A 142 -6.81 -33.34 -3.54
C ASN A 142 -7.33 -34.76 -3.36
N ASN A 143 -7.30 -35.58 -4.42
CA ASN A 143 -7.80 -36.95 -4.43
C ASN A 143 -9.23 -37.10 -3.84
N GLY A 144 -10.12 -36.17 -4.16
CA GLY A 144 -11.51 -36.16 -3.67
C GLY A 144 -11.70 -35.58 -2.26
N ILE A 145 -10.61 -35.36 -1.50
CA ILE A 145 -10.68 -34.73 -0.19
C ILE A 145 -10.68 -33.21 -0.37
N THR A 146 -11.73 -32.56 0.11
CA THR A 146 -11.86 -31.09 0.09
C THR A 146 -11.41 -30.48 1.41
N ARG A 147 -10.72 -29.35 1.33
CA ARG A 147 -10.33 -28.56 2.50
C ARG A 147 -10.74 -27.10 2.31
N ASN A 148 -11.43 -26.56 3.31
CA ASN A 148 -11.72 -25.14 3.41
C ASN A 148 -10.60 -24.47 4.21
N TYR A 149 -10.29 -23.22 3.86
CA TYR A 149 -9.31 -22.41 4.56
C TYR A 149 -10.01 -21.28 5.32
N THR A 150 -9.45 -20.92 6.47
CA THR A 150 -10.00 -19.87 7.33
C THR A 150 -9.55 -18.49 6.87
N TYR A 151 -10.52 -17.66 6.47
CA TYR A 151 -10.34 -16.22 6.36
C TYR A 151 -10.56 -15.57 7.74
N SER A 152 -9.68 -14.66 8.15
CA SER A 152 -9.83 -13.89 9.39
C SER A 152 -9.06 -12.58 9.30
N THR A 153 -9.55 -11.53 9.96
CA THR A 153 -8.81 -10.27 10.18
C THR A 153 -7.78 -10.38 11.29
N GLU A 154 -7.79 -11.47 12.07
CA GLU A 154 -6.79 -11.81 13.07
C GLU A 154 -5.75 -12.78 12.47
N PHE A 155 -4.59 -12.24 12.07
CA PHE A 155 -3.57 -12.97 11.30
C PHE A 155 -2.94 -14.15 12.05
N SER A 156 -3.02 -14.19 13.39
CA SER A 156 -2.56 -15.35 14.16
C SER A 156 -3.39 -16.61 13.93
N THR A 157 -4.63 -16.47 13.44
CA THR A 157 -5.58 -17.57 13.21
C THR A 157 -5.99 -17.75 11.75
N ALA A 158 -5.61 -16.80 10.89
CA ALA A 158 -5.95 -16.80 9.47
C ALA A 158 -5.06 -17.79 8.68
N ASP A 159 -5.70 -18.65 7.89
CA ASP A 159 -5.02 -19.45 6.87
C ASP A 159 -4.61 -18.56 5.68
N PHE A 160 -5.45 -17.57 5.37
CA PHE A 160 -5.23 -16.62 4.30
C PHE A 160 -5.94 -15.29 4.55
N TYR A 161 -5.54 -14.29 3.78
CA TYR A 161 -6.10 -12.96 3.78
C TYR A 161 -6.35 -12.46 2.35
N HIS A 162 -7.22 -11.47 2.23
CA HIS A 162 -7.50 -10.83 0.96
C HIS A 162 -6.35 -9.90 0.57
N VAL A 163 -6.27 -9.57 -0.73
CA VAL A 163 -5.35 -8.55 -1.24
C VAL A 163 -6.18 -7.35 -1.68
N ALA A 164 -5.87 -6.18 -1.13
CA ALA A 164 -6.58 -4.96 -1.50
C ALA A 164 -6.33 -4.63 -2.98
N TYR A 165 -7.40 -4.28 -3.69
CA TYR A 165 -7.42 -4.10 -5.14
C TYR A 165 -7.07 -5.36 -5.94
N SER A 166 -7.26 -6.55 -5.36
CA SER A 166 -7.36 -7.78 -6.14
C SER A 166 -8.59 -7.74 -7.05
N ALA A 167 -8.48 -8.31 -8.26
CA ALA A 167 -9.64 -8.49 -9.10
C ALA A 167 -10.60 -9.53 -8.49
N SER A 168 -11.90 -9.31 -8.70
CA SER A 168 -12.93 -10.27 -8.30
C SER A 168 -12.84 -11.53 -9.15
N VAL A 169 -13.11 -12.68 -8.54
CA VAL A 169 -13.20 -13.95 -9.27
C VAL A 169 -14.24 -14.86 -8.62
N ASN A 170 -14.99 -15.57 -9.45
CA ASN A 170 -15.88 -16.63 -9.02
C ASN A 170 -15.52 -17.91 -9.77
N ILE A 171 -14.47 -18.59 -9.30
CA ILE A 171 -14.06 -19.87 -9.85
C ILE A 171 -14.95 -20.95 -9.25
N THR A 172 -16.10 -21.18 -9.88
CA THR A 172 -17.08 -22.16 -9.44
C THR A 172 -16.62 -23.59 -9.67
N ASP A 173 -15.69 -23.84 -10.60
CA ASP A 173 -15.10 -25.15 -10.88
C ASP A 173 -13.66 -25.31 -10.39
N PHE A 174 -13.31 -26.53 -9.99
CA PHE A 174 -12.00 -26.82 -9.47
C PHE A 174 -10.92 -26.62 -10.55
N THR A 175 -10.11 -25.57 -10.42
CA THR A 175 -9.02 -25.21 -11.35
C THR A 175 -7.70 -25.79 -10.85
N GLN A 176 -6.86 -26.29 -11.75
CA GLN A 176 -5.58 -26.90 -11.36
C GLN A 176 -4.65 -25.88 -10.72
N LEU A 177 -3.93 -26.30 -9.67
CA LEU A 177 -2.84 -25.53 -9.05
C LEU A 177 -1.51 -25.88 -9.72
N THR A 178 -0.64 -24.90 -9.92
CA THR A 178 0.78 -25.12 -10.23
C THR A 178 1.66 -24.29 -9.29
N ALA A 179 2.86 -24.77 -8.98
CA ALA A 179 3.80 -24.07 -8.13
C ALA A 179 4.91 -23.44 -8.97
N VAL A 180 5.15 -22.14 -8.75
CA VAL A 180 6.21 -21.41 -9.45
C VAL A 180 7.52 -21.55 -8.67
N PRO A 181 8.60 -22.08 -9.28
CA PRO A 181 9.89 -22.24 -8.63
C PRO A 181 10.55 -20.91 -8.30
N ASN A 182 11.56 -20.95 -7.42
CA ASN A 182 12.44 -19.83 -7.02
C ASN A 182 11.74 -18.53 -6.59
N GLY A 183 10.44 -18.58 -6.31
CA GLY A 183 9.63 -17.42 -5.96
C GLY A 183 9.11 -16.61 -7.14
N GLY A 184 9.31 -17.01 -8.41
CA GLY A 184 8.66 -16.34 -9.55
C GLY A 184 9.13 -14.91 -9.80
N CYS A 185 10.43 -14.65 -9.66
CA CYS A 185 11.03 -13.33 -9.82
C CYS A 185 11.59 -13.05 -11.22
N SER A 186 12.03 -14.09 -11.93
CA SER A 186 12.54 -14.02 -13.31
C SER A 186 11.50 -14.54 -14.30
N ASP A 187 11.73 -14.38 -15.60
CA ASP A 187 10.94 -15.08 -16.61
C ASP A 187 11.19 -16.59 -16.60
N ASP A 188 12.44 -17.00 -16.35
CA ASP A 188 12.87 -18.40 -16.28
C ASP A 188 12.05 -19.18 -15.25
N ASP A 189 11.78 -18.60 -14.07
CA ASP A 189 10.97 -19.24 -13.02
C ASP A 189 9.58 -19.64 -13.55
N TRP A 190 8.97 -18.81 -14.39
CA TRP A 190 7.63 -19.08 -14.94
C TRP A 190 7.67 -20.02 -16.14
N GLN A 191 8.76 -20.02 -16.91
CA GLN A 191 8.98 -20.97 -18.02
C GLN A 191 9.29 -22.38 -17.51
N GLU A 192 10.05 -22.48 -16.41
CA GLU A 192 10.37 -23.73 -15.72
C GLU A 192 9.19 -24.31 -14.94
N THR A 193 8.11 -23.54 -14.77
CA THR A 193 6.91 -24.00 -14.06
C THR A 193 6.28 -25.17 -14.81
N ASN A 194 6.31 -26.35 -14.17
CA ASN A 194 5.79 -27.59 -14.72
C ASN A 194 4.81 -28.25 -13.73
N PRO A 195 3.53 -28.46 -14.12
CA PRO A 195 2.91 -28.12 -15.40
C PRO A 195 2.84 -26.61 -15.68
N SER A 196 2.81 -26.24 -16.98
CA SER A 196 2.72 -24.84 -17.44
C SER A 196 1.65 -24.04 -16.67
N PRO A 197 1.94 -22.77 -16.31
CA PRO A 197 1.08 -21.97 -15.45
C PRO A 197 -0.15 -21.36 -16.15
N ALA A 198 -0.20 -21.41 -17.48
CA ALA A 198 -1.34 -20.90 -18.25
C ALA A 198 -2.65 -21.61 -17.85
N ASP A 199 -3.71 -20.85 -17.71
CA ASP A 199 -5.05 -21.30 -17.30
C ASP A 199 -5.16 -22.01 -15.94
N ARG A 200 -4.12 -21.87 -15.10
CA ARG A 200 -4.04 -22.46 -13.76
C ARG A 200 -4.05 -21.41 -12.67
N VAL A 201 -4.23 -21.86 -11.43
CA VAL A 201 -3.92 -21.05 -10.25
C VAL A 201 -2.43 -21.22 -9.94
N ALA A 202 -1.68 -20.12 -9.87
CA ALA A 202 -0.25 -20.15 -9.56
C ALA A 202 -0.03 -19.96 -8.06
N LEU A 203 0.71 -20.89 -7.43
CA LEU A 203 1.21 -20.76 -6.07
C LEU A 203 2.62 -20.15 -6.12
N VAL A 204 2.80 -18.99 -5.50
CA VAL A 204 4.04 -18.21 -5.58
C VAL A 204 4.53 -17.83 -4.19
N ARG A 205 5.73 -18.26 -3.83
CA ARG A 205 6.35 -17.93 -2.55
C ARG A 205 6.75 -16.46 -2.49
N ARG A 206 6.58 -15.82 -1.34
CA ARG A 206 7.25 -14.55 -1.02
C ARG A 206 8.75 -14.72 -1.18
N GLY A 207 9.43 -13.70 -1.72
CA GLY A 207 10.86 -13.77 -2.00
C GLY A 207 11.44 -12.39 -2.20
N ILE A 208 12.57 -12.32 -2.92
CA ILE A 208 13.39 -11.11 -3.05
C ILE A 208 12.74 -10.01 -3.89
N CYS A 209 11.90 -10.36 -4.87
CA CYS A 209 11.28 -9.41 -5.77
C CYS A 209 9.91 -8.94 -5.24
N SER A 210 9.51 -7.74 -5.68
CA SER A 210 8.21 -7.16 -5.33
C SER A 210 7.03 -8.04 -5.77
N PHE A 211 5.93 -8.00 -5.00
CA PHE A 211 4.68 -8.65 -5.40
C PHE A 211 4.17 -8.13 -6.75
N ARG A 212 4.34 -6.83 -7.04
CA ARG A 212 4.03 -6.23 -8.35
C ARG A 212 4.73 -6.95 -9.50
N ARG A 213 6.02 -7.27 -9.35
CA ARG A 213 6.78 -8.00 -10.37
C ARG A 213 6.22 -9.41 -10.56
N LYS A 214 5.93 -10.13 -9.47
CA LYS A 214 5.35 -11.48 -9.51
C LYS A 214 4.01 -11.48 -10.27
N ILE A 215 3.13 -10.52 -9.97
CA ILE A 215 1.81 -10.43 -10.62
C ILE A 215 1.92 -9.99 -12.09
N ALA A 216 2.86 -9.11 -12.43
CA ALA A 216 3.12 -8.76 -13.83
C ALA A 216 3.56 -9.98 -14.65
N LEU A 217 4.42 -10.84 -14.07
CA LEU A 217 4.83 -12.10 -14.70
C LEU A 217 3.65 -13.09 -14.76
N ALA A 218 2.89 -13.26 -13.67
CA ALA A 218 1.69 -14.12 -13.67
C ALA A 218 0.71 -13.74 -14.80
N THR A 219 0.53 -12.44 -15.02
CA THR A 219 -0.30 -11.90 -16.10
C THR A 219 0.30 -12.23 -17.46
N LYS A 220 1.62 -12.04 -17.65
CA LYS A 220 2.34 -12.39 -18.88
C LYS A 220 2.20 -13.86 -19.26
N TYR A 221 2.14 -14.77 -18.28
CA TYR A 221 2.02 -16.22 -18.48
C TYR A 221 0.56 -16.73 -18.43
N ASN A 222 -0.45 -15.85 -18.57
CA ASN A 222 -1.87 -16.20 -18.65
C ASN A 222 -2.38 -17.08 -17.49
N VAL A 223 -1.93 -16.76 -16.27
CA VAL A 223 -2.43 -17.40 -15.04
C VAL A 223 -3.85 -16.93 -14.74
N LYS A 224 -4.71 -17.80 -14.21
CA LYS A 224 -6.10 -17.44 -13.83
C LYS A 224 -6.23 -16.71 -12.51
N ALA A 225 -5.41 -17.10 -11.53
CA ALA A 225 -5.36 -16.47 -10.21
C ALA A 225 -4.02 -16.78 -9.54
N VAL A 226 -3.61 -15.95 -8.59
CA VAL A 226 -2.36 -16.13 -7.85
C VAL A 226 -2.65 -16.34 -6.37
N LEU A 227 -2.07 -17.38 -5.81
CA LEU A 227 -1.94 -17.57 -4.37
C LEU A 227 -0.50 -17.21 -3.98
N LEU A 228 -0.33 -16.03 -3.41
CA LEU A 228 0.92 -15.66 -2.76
C LEU A 228 0.96 -16.34 -1.39
N TYR A 229 2.13 -16.77 -0.91
CA TYR A 229 2.25 -17.25 0.46
C TYR A 229 3.52 -16.75 1.12
N ASN A 230 3.45 -16.54 2.44
CA ASN A 230 4.60 -16.10 3.21
C ASN A 230 5.71 -17.15 3.18
N ASP A 231 6.96 -16.78 3.40
CA ASP A 231 8.11 -17.67 3.17
C ASP A 231 8.66 -18.35 4.42
N GLY A 232 8.16 -18.01 5.62
CA GLY A 232 8.48 -18.72 6.85
C GLY A 232 9.92 -18.60 7.33
N ILE A 233 10.71 -17.65 6.80
CA ILE A 233 12.13 -17.52 7.16
C ILE A 233 12.33 -16.93 8.58
N SER A 234 11.29 -16.35 9.15
CA SER A 234 11.26 -15.80 10.51
C SER A 234 9.83 -15.90 11.08
N PRO A 235 9.66 -15.83 12.42
CA PRO A 235 8.34 -15.99 13.05
C PRO A 235 7.28 -15.00 12.55
N ASP A 236 7.65 -13.75 12.27
CA ASP A 236 6.80 -12.71 11.69
C ASP A 236 6.46 -12.94 10.21
N ARG A 237 7.07 -13.96 9.59
CA ARG A 237 6.88 -14.33 8.18
C ARG A 237 6.17 -15.68 8.01
N VAL A 238 5.39 -16.07 9.02
CA VAL A 238 4.55 -17.29 8.98
C VAL A 238 3.10 -16.97 8.65
N SER A 239 2.46 -16.05 9.37
CA SER A 239 1.07 -15.64 9.12
C SER A 239 0.88 -14.96 7.76
N PRO A 240 -0.35 -14.89 7.21
CA PRO A 240 -0.61 -14.04 6.05
C PRO A 240 -0.38 -12.57 6.40
N ILE A 241 -0.20 -11.73 5.39
CA ILE A 241 0.01 -10.28 5.54
C ILE A 241 -0.97 -9.50 4.69
N GLU A 242 -1.29 -8.28 5.13
CA GLU A 242 -2.03 -7.32 4.33
C GLU A 242 -1.13 -6.71 3.25
N ILE A 243 -1.55 -6.81 1.99
CA ILE A 243 -0.89 -6.17 0.86
C ILE A 243 -1.94 -5.53 -0.05
N SER A 244 -1.50 -4.53 -0.82
CA SER A 244 -2.34 -3.81 -1.78
C SER A 244 -1.67 -3.70 -3.14
N PHE A 245 -2.49 -3.63 -4.18
CA PHE A 245 -2.10 -3.33 -5.55
C PHE A 245 -2.72 -2.02 -6.03
N THR A 246 -2.44 -1.65 -7.27
CA THR A 246 -3.11 -0.50 -7.90
C THR A 246 -4.52 -0.88 -8.34
N GLN A 247 -5.36 0.13 -8.57
CA GLN A 247 -6.77 -0.05 -8.91
C GLN A 247 -6.96 -0.70 -10.30
N GLU A 248 -5.93 -0.68 -11.14
CA GLU A 248 -5.91 -1.27 -12.48
C GLU A 248 -5.54 -2.76 -12.47
N ASN A 249 -5.29 -3.35 -11.30
CA ASN A 249 -4.97 -4.77 -11.20
C ASN A 249 -6.17 -5.64 -11.63
N THR A 250 -5.95 -6.46 -12.65
CA THR A 250 -6.94 -7.41 -13.19
C THR A 250 -6.71 -8.85 -12.72
N MET A 251 -5.65 -9.11 -11.97
CA MET A 251 -5.32 -10.45 -11.47
C MET A 251 -6.06 -10.73 -10.14
N PRO A 252 -6.78 -11.86 -10.02
CA PRO A 252 -7.28 -12.33 -8.73
C PRO A 252 -6.15 -12.88 -7.87
N ILE A 253 -6.04 -12.39 -6.62
CA ILE A 253 -4.92 -12.67 -5.73
C ILE A 253 -5.43 -12.90 -4.31
N LEU A 254 -4.93 -13.94 -3.65
CA LEU A 254 -5.02 -14.13 -2.20
C LEU A 254 -3.62 -14.27 -1.60
N PHE A 255 -3.49 -13.94 -0.31
CA PHE A 255 -2.24 -14.10 0.43
C PHE A 255 -2.40 -15.13 1.54
N LEU A 256 -1.63 -16.21 1.49
CA LEU A 256 -1.69 -17.34 2.41
C LEU A 256 -0.62 -17.25 3.50
N SER A 257 -0.87 -17.94 4.61
CA SER A 257 0.19 -18.29 5.56
C SER A 257 1.24 -19.19 4.92
N PHE A 258 2.45 -19.20 5.48
CA PHE A 258 3.51 -20.12 5.10
C PHE A 258 3.07 -21.58 5.23
N THR A 259 2.43 -21.92 6.34
CA THR A 259 1.95 -23.29 6.63
C THR A 259 1.00 -23.79 5.56
N VAL A 260 0.03 -22.96 5.16
CA VAL A 260 -0.91 -23.31 4.09
C VAL A 260 -0.20 -23.40 2.75
N GLY A 261 0.62 -22.43 2.40
CA GLY A 261 1.38 -22.44 1.15
C GLY A 261 2.28 -23.66 1.00
N GLN A 262 2.97 -24.07 2.07
CA GLN A 262 3.80 -25.28 2.05
C GLN A 262 2.96 -26.56 1.91
N ALA A 263 1.81 -26.64 2.58
CA ALA A 263 0.89 -27.78 2.43
C ALA A 263 0.36 -27.90 0.99
N LEU A 264 0.00 -26.77 0.37
CA LEU A 264 -0.39 -26.71 -1.04
C LEU A 264 0.77 -27.15 -1.95
N LEU A 265 1.99 -26.62 -1.73
CA LEU A 265 3.18 -26.98 -2.50
C LEU A 265 3.44 -28.49 -2.48
N ASN A 266 3.45 -29.11 -1.29
CA ASN A 266 3.68 -30.54 -1.14
C ASN A 266 2.63 -31.37 -1.89
N SER A 267 1.38 -30.91 -1.92
CA SER A 267 0.30 -31.60 -2.65
C SER A 267 0.43 -31.50 -4.18
N THR A 268 1.14 -30.49 -4.71
CA THR A 268 1.43 -30.38 -6.15
C THR A 268 2.53 -31.35 -6.58
N GLN A 269 3.50 -31.62 -5.70
CA GLN A 269 4.62 -32.53 -5.97
C GLN A 269 4.21 -34.00 -5.83
N ASN A 270 3.28 -34.31 -4.92
CA ASN A 270 2.79 -35.68 -4.67
C ASN A 270 1.58 -36.07 -5.53
N ALA A 271 1.19 -35.26 -6.51
CA ALA A 271 0.12 -35.64 -7.42
C ALA A 271 0.61 -36.80 -8.30
N PRO A 272 -0.08 -37.96 -8.35
CA PRO A 272 0.32 -39.04 -9.25
C PRO A 272 0.38 -38.47 -10.67
N ARG A 273 1.54 -38.62 -11.32
CA ARG A 273 1.71 -38.31 -12.73
C ARG A 273 0.82 -39.29 -13.50
N ASN A 274 -0.44 -38.95 -13.70
CA ASN A 274 -1.27 -39.67 -14.66
C ASN A 274 -0.66 -39.44 -16.03
N THR A 275 0.22 -40.35 -16.43
CA THR A 275 0.55 -40.66 -17.81
C THR A 275 -0.77 -40.92 -18.54
N ARG A 276 -1.17 -39.97 -19.38
CA ARG A 276 -1.99 -40.29 -20.55
C ARG A 276 -1.05 -40.61 -21.69
#